data_AF-Q9CSC8-F1
#
_entry.id   AF-Q9CSC8-F1
#
_cell.length_a   1.000
_cell.length_b   1.000
_cell.length_c   1.000
_cell.angle_alpha   90.00
_cell.angle_beta   90.00
_cell.angle_gamma   90.00
#
_symmetry.space_group_name_H-M   'P 1'
#
loop_
_entity.id
_entity.type
_entity.pdbx_description
1 polymer ?
#
loop_
_entity_poly.entity_id
_entity_poly.type
_entity_poly.pdbx_seq_one_letter_code
_entity_poly.pdbx_strand_id
1 'polypeptide(L)'
;MVSCWDTAVLPYALLGCLLLTGYGSGSKLKVPELSLKGTQHVMQAGQTLFLKCRGEAAHSWSLPTTVSQEDKRLSITPPSACGRDNRQFCSTLTLDTAQANHTGLYTCRYLPTSTS
;
A
#
# COMPACT_ATOMS: atom_id res chain seq x y z
N MET A 1 50.41 -24.32 -46.03
CA MET A 1 49.73 -23.10 -46.49
C MET A 1 48.24 -23.36 -46.37
N VAL A 2 47.48 -22.41 -45.83
CA VAL A 2 46.02 -22.38 -45.55
C VAL A 2 45.53 -23.22 -44.35
N SER A 3 44.73 -22.72 -43.41
CA SER A 3 44.52 -21.37 -42.88
C SER A 3 43.78 -21.56 -41.55
N CYS A 4 44.17 -20.81 -40.52
CA CYS A 4 43.43 -20.68 -39.27
C CYS A 4 42.21 -19.78 -39.50
N TRP A 5 40.99 -20.30 -39.32
CA TRP A 5 39.73 -19.64 -38.91
C TRP A 5 38.66 -20.75 -39.05
N ASP A 6 38.01 -21.23 -38.00
CA ASP A 6 36.82 -20.63 -37.40
C ASP A 6 36.54 -21.25 -36.03
N THR A 7 37.12 -20.70 -34.98
CA THR A 7 36.63 -20.88 -33.60
C THR A 7 36.21 -19.53 -33.07
N ALA A 8 35.13 -18.97 -33.62
CA ALA A 8 34.63 -17.67 -33.17
C ALA A 8 33.12 -17.53 -33.35
N VAL A 9 32.33 -18.57 -33.01
CA VAL A 9 30.85 -18.43 -32.94
C VAL A 9 30.32 -18.63 -31.52
N LEU A 10 31.13 -19.15 -30.58
CA LEU A 10 30.70 -19.36 -29.20
C LEU A 10 30.84 -18.19 -28.19
N PRO A 11 31.64 -17.13 -28.37
CA PRO A 11 31.75 -16.11 -27.31
C PRO A 11 30.62 -15.08 -27.36
N TYR A 12 29.90 -14.94 -28.47
CA TYR A 12 28.85 -13.91 -28.62
C TYR A 12 27.50 -14.32 -27.98
N ALA A 13 27.25 -15.63 -27.86
CA ALA A 13 26.02 -16.13 -27.24
C ALA A 13 25.99 -15.93 -25.71
N LEU A 14 27.16 -15.94 -25.05
CA LEU A 14 27.26 -15.72 -23.61
C LEU A 14 27.20 -14.24 -23.23
N LEU A 15 27.63 -13.33 -24.12
CA LEU A 15 27.56 -11.89 -23.88
C LEU A 15 26.13 -11.33 -23.99
N GLY A 16 25.26 -11.95 -24.81
CA GLY A 16 23.87 -11.55 -24.97
C GLY A 16 22.98 -11.85 -23.74
N CYS A 17 23.28 -12.93 -23.00
CA CYS A 17 22.49 -13.34 -21.83
C CYS A 17 22.76 -12.51 -20.57
N LEU A 18 23.91 -11.83 -20.48
CA LEU A 18 24.28 -10.99 -19.33
C LEU A 18 23.62 -9.59 -19.34
N LEU A 19 23.04 -9.17 -20.47
CA LEU A 19 22.41 -7.84 -20.60
C LEU A 19 20.92 -7.83 -20.26
N LEU A 20 20.31 -8.98 -19.95
CA LEU A 20 18.89 -9.09 -19.59
C LEU A 20 18.66 -9.22 -18.08
N THR A 21 19.67 -8.93 -17.23
CA THR A 21 19.44 -8.80 -15.79
C THR A 21 18.53 -7.59 -15.55
N GLY A 22 17.27 -7.89 -15.27
CA GLY A 22 16.16 -6.96 -15.23
C GLY A 22 16.44 -5.71 -14.40
N TYR A 23 16.34 -4.56 -15.06
CA TYR A 23 16.17 -3.28 -14.40
C TYR A 23 14.73 -3.18 -13.90
N GLY A 24 14.47 -3.72 -12.71
CA GLY A 24 13.23 -3.51 -11.98
C GLY A 24 13.12 -2.04 -11.58
N SER A 25 12.57 -1.21 -12.45
CA SER A 25 12.29 0.20 -12.15
C SER A 25 11.11 0.28 -11.18
N GLY A 26 11.36 0.06 -9.89
CA GLY A 26 10.37 0.22 -8.83
C GLY A 26 10.00 1.69 -8.67
N SER A 27 8.84 2.11 -9.20
CA SER A 27 8.27 3.42 -8.90
C SER A 27 7.86 3.46 -7.42
N LYS A 28 8.32 4.48 -6.69
CA LYS A 28 7.86 4.71 -5.31
C LYS A 28 6.39 5.12 -5.35
N LEU A 29 5.53 4.32 -4.74
CA LEU A 29 4.11 4.66 -4.56
C LEU A 29 3.99 5.89 -3.65
N LYS A 30 3.06 6.78 -3.99
CA LYS A 30 2.69 7.88 -3.10
C LYS A 30 2.01 7.30 -1.87
N VAL A 31 2.31 7.87 -0.70
CA VAL A 31 1.67 7.53 0.58
C VAL A 31 0.14 7.58 0.41
N PRO A 32 -0.62 6.60 0.95
CA PRO A 32 -2.07 6.62 0.81
C PRO A 32 -2.67 7.85 1.49
N GLU A 33 -3.69 8.43 0.86
CA GLU A 33 -4.34 9.65 1.31
C GLU A 33 -5.48 9.32 2.28
N LEU A 34 -5.51 10.03 3.41
CA LEU A 34 -6.60 10.01 4.38
C LEU A 34 -7.58 11.15 4.08
N SER A 35 -8.89 10.94 4.28
CA SER A 35 -9.94 11.92 3.98
C SER A 35 -9.90 13.17 4.86
N LEU A 36 -9.34 13.07 6.05
CA LEU A 36 -9.17 14.21 6.94
C LEU A 36 -8.01 15.09 6.46
N LYS A 37 -8.22 16.40 6.45
CA LYS A 37 -7.17 17.37 6.13
C LYS A 37 -6.41 17.75 7.40
N GLY A 38 -5.08 17.75 7.31
CA GLY A 38 -4.20 18.03 8.44
C GLY A 38 -3.79 16.78 9.22
N THR A 39 -3.08 16.99 10.33
CA THR A 39 -2.52 15.91 11.18
C THR A 39 -3.33 15.65 12.43
N GLN A 40 -4.28 16.54 12.77
CA GLN A 40 -5.09 16.46 13.97
C GLN A 40 -6.57 16.55 13.61
N HIS A 41 -7.38 15.80 14.34
CA HIS A 41 -8.82 15.85 14.24
C HIS A 41 -9.41 15.84 15.65
N VAL A 42 -10.26 16.82 15.93
CA VAL A 42 -10.90 17.00 17.24
C VAL A 42 -12.39 16.78 17.07
N MET A 43 -12.95 15.94 17.91
CA MET A 43 -14.38 15.63 17.96
C MET A 43 -14.82 15.46 19.42
N GLN A 44 -16.11 15.59 19.67
CA GLN A 44 -16.74 15.35 20.96
C GLN A 44 -17.07 13.88 21.15
N ALA A 45 -17.17 13.45 22.42
CA ALA A 45 -17.64 12.11 22.75
C ALA A 45 -19.07 11.87 22.23
N GLY A 46 -19.36 10.64 21.83
CA GLY A 46 -20.64 10.23 21.26
C GLY A 46 -20.79 10.50 19.76
N GLN A 47 -19.90 11.29 19.14
CA GLN A 47 -19.90 11.47 17.68
C GLN A 47 -19.35 10.24 16.95
N THR A 48 -19.67 10.09 15.67
CA THR A 48 -19.10 9.03 14.81
C THR A 48 -17.84 9.53 14.11
N LEU A 49 -16.73 8.82 14.30
CA LEU A 49 -15.50 9.05 13.54
C LEU A 49 -15.61 8.29 12.21
N PHE A 50 -15.48 9.02 11.09
CA PHE A 50 -15.47 8.44 9.75
C PHE A 50 -14.17 8.80 9.02
N LEU A 51 -13.36 7.78 8.74
CA LEU A 51 -12.12 7.91 8.00
C LEU A 51 -12.21 7.14 6.70
N LYS A 52 -11.76 7.74 5.60
CA LYS A 52 -11.58 7.06 4.33
C LYS A 52 -10.10 7.12 3.93
N CYS A 53 -9.56 5.98 3.56
CA CYS A 53 -8.21 5.85 3.02
C CYS A 53 -8.29 5.52 1.52
N ARG A 54 -7.39 6.13 0.74
CA ARG A 54 -7.27 5.89 -0.70
C ARG A 54 -5.80 5.75 -1.09
N GLY A 55 -5.46 4.70 -1.81
CA GLY A 55 -4.10 4.45 -2.28
C GLY A 55 -4.04 3.78 -3.65
N GLU A 56 -2.83 3.66 -4.19
CA GLU A 56 -2.55 3.00 -5.47
C GLU A 56 -2.48 1.46 -5.33
N ALA A 57 -2.35 0.96 -4.10
CA ALA A 57 -2.29 -0.46 -3.76
C ALA A 57 -3.15 -0.78 -2.53
N ALA A 58 -3.34 -2.08 -2.28
CA ALA A 58 -4.03 -2.58 -1.10
C ALA A 58 -3.34 -2.09 0.20
N HIS A 59 -4.16 -1.72 1.18
CA HIS A 59 -3.70 -1.08 2.42
C HIS A 59 -4.50 -1.58 3.61
N SER A 60 -3.94 -1.40 4.81
CA SER A 60 -4.56 -1.76 6.07
C SER A 60 -4.52 -0.61 7.06
N TRP A 61 -5.35 -0.73 8.09
CA TRP A 61 -5.41 0.21 9.20
C TRP A 61 -4.55 -0.28 10.37
N SER A 62 -3.89 0.68 11.00
CA SER A 62 -3.26 0.55 12.31
C SER A 62 -4.03 1.44 13.28
N LEU A 63 -4.50 0.83 14.37
CA LEU A 63 -5.34 1.45 15.37
C LEU A 63 -4.52 1.82 16.61
N PRO A 64 -5.00 2.77 17.43
CA PRO A 64 -4.48 2.95 18.78
C PRO A 64 -4.55 1.66 19.60
N THR A 65 -3.61 1.45 20.51
CA THR A 65 -3.57 0.24 21.36
C THR A 65 -4.80 0.07 22.25
N THR A 66 -5.51 1.15 22.51
CA THR A 66 -6.75 1.19 23.30
C THR A 66 -8.00 0.82 22.50
N VAL A 67 -7.89 0.67 21.18
CA VAL A 67 -8.99 0.35 20.27
C VAL A 67 -8.79 -1.07 19.72
N SER A 68 -9.66 -1.99 20.11
CA SER A 68 -9.65 -3.36 19.58
C SER A 68 -10.36 -3.43 18.22
N GLN A 69 -9.87 -4.32 17.34
CA GLN A 69 -10.57 -4.71 16.12
C GLN A 69 -11.88 -5.48 16.40
N GLU A 70 -12.04 -6.07 17.60
CA GLU A 70 -13.27 -6.75 18.00
C GLU A 70 -14.34 -5.82 18.59
N ASP A 71 -14.07 -4.51 18.69
CA ASP A 71 -15.06 -3.54 19.18
C ASP A 71 -16.26 -3.49 18.23
N LYS A 72 -17.46 -3.76 18.76
CA LYS A 72 -18.73 -3.74 18.00
C LYS A 72 -19.06 -2.37 17.41
N ARG A 73 -18.49 -1.30 17.95
CA ARG A 73 -18.65 0.09 17.46
C ARG A 73 -17.71 0.39 16.30
N LEU A 74 -16.68 -0.43 16.09
CA LEU A 74 -15.70 -0.27 15.03
C LEU A 74 -16.10 -1.12 13.83
N SER A 75 -16.09 -0.51 12.66
CA SER A 75 -16.29 -1.18 11.38
C SER A 75 -15.23 -0.73 10.39
N ILE A 76 -14.53 -1.70 9.80
CA ILE A 76 -13.48 -1.47 8.81
C ILE A 76 -13.86 -2.23 7.55
N THR A 77 -13.96 -1.53 6.42
CA THR A 77 -14.17 -2.18 5.13
C THR A 77 -12.84 -2.67 4.56
N PRO A 78 -12.78 -3.87 3.97
CA PRO A 78 -11.56 -4.33 3.30
C PRO A 78 -11.22 -3.39 2.13
N PRO A 79 -9.92 -3.22 1.79
CA PRO A 79 -9.53 -2.41 0.65
C PRO A 79 -10.14 -2.98 -0.63
N SER A 80 -10.93 -2.17 -1.33
CA SER A 80 -11.61 -2.55 -2.56
C SER A 80 -11.32 -1.54 -3.68
N ALA A 81 -11.43 -1.98 -4.93
CA ALA A 81 -11.19 -1.14 -6.08
C ALA A 81 -12.17 0.04 -6.11
N CYS A 82 -11.65 1.24 -6.37
CA CYS A 82 -12.41 2.48 -6.40
C CYS A 82 -11.81 3.50 -7.38
N GLY A 83 -12.51 4.64 -7.55
CA GLY A 83 -12.10 5.71 -8.46
C GLY A 83 -12.64 5.51 -9.87
N ARG A 84 -12.32 6.42 -10.80
CA ARG A 84 -12.92 6.44 -12.15
C ARG A 84 -12.54 5.22 -12.99
N ASP A 85 -11.33 4.69 -12.78
CA ASP A 85 -10.77 3.57 -13.57
C ASP A 85 -10.56 2.29 -12.75
N ASN A 86 -11.06 2.23 -11.50
CA ASN A 86 -10.78 1.12 -10.56
C ASN A 86 -9.28 0.85 -10.31
N ARG A 87 -8.42 1.83 -10.59
CA ARG A 87 -6.95 1.76 -10.40
C ARG A 87 -6.51 2.13 -8.99
N GLN A 88 -7.44 2.53 -8.14
CA GLN A 88 -7.18 2.88 -6.75
C GLN A 88 -7.85 1.88 -5.84
N PHE A 89 -7.30 1.73 -4.64
CA PHE A 89 -7.91 0.98 -3.56
C PHE A 89 -8.47 1.98 -2.55
N CYS A 90 -9.67 1.71 -2.05
CA CYS A 90 -10.30 2.47 -0.98
C CYS A 90 -10.70 1.56 0.18
N SER A 91 -10.55 2.06 1.40
CA SER A 91 -11.07 1.46 2.62
C SER A 91 -11.64 2.55 3.51
N THR A 92 -12.63 2.19 4.33
CA THR A 92 -13.27 3.09 5.29
C THR A 92 -13.18 2.49 6.69
N LEU A 93 -12.90 3.34 7.67
CA LEU A 93 -12.97 3.03 9.08
C LEU A 93 -14.06 3.92 9.69
N THR A 94 -15.07 3.30 10.26
CA THR A 94 -16.16 3.95 10.98
C THR A 94 -16.09 3.51 12.44
N LEU A 95 -16.11 4.47 13.35
CA LEU A 95 -16.20 4.21 14.79
C LEU A 95 -17.37 5.00 15.35
N ASP A 96 -18.44 4.29 15.64
CA ASP A 96 -19.67 4.88 16.16
C ASP A 96 -19.51 5.25 17.64
N THR A 97 -20.18 6.32 18.07
CA THR A 97 -20.24 6.73 19.48
C THR A 97 -18.85 6.79 20.14
N ALA A 98 -17.98 7.65 19.60
CA ALA A 98 -16.59 7.75 20.01
C ALA A 98 -16.44 8.08 21.51
N GLN A 99 -15.44 7.47 22.14
CA GLN A 99 -15.15 7.58 23.56
C GLN A 99 -13.70 8.06 23.76
N ALA A 100 -13.37 8.53 24.97
CA ALA A 100 -12.03 9.05 25.26
C ALA A 100 -10.93 8.00 25.04
N ASN A 101 -11.19 6.72 25.36
CA ASN A 101 -10.27 5.62 25.10
C ASN A 101 -10.04 5.33 23.61
N HIS A 102 -10.86 5.86 22.70
CA HIS A 102 -10.62 5.75 21.27
C HIS A 102 -9.60 6.78 20.76
N THR A 103 -9.11 7.66 21.61
CA THR A 103 -8.14 8.69 21.22
C THR A 103 -6.77 8.07 20.97
N GLY A 104 -6.16 8.39 19.81
CA GLY A 104 -4.79 8.00 19.50
C GLY A 104 -4.45 8.13 18.02
N LEU A 105 -3.36 7.47 17.62
CA LEU A 105 -2.88 7.50 16.24
C LEU A 105 -3.59 6.43 15.39
N TYR A 106 -4.43 6.88 14.47
CA TYR A 106 -4.98 6.06 13.40
C TYR A 106 -4.10 6.21 12.16
N THR A 107 -3.56 5.11 11.64
CA THR A 107 -2.74 5.16 10.41
C THR A 107 -3.30 4.23 9.36
N CYS A 108 -3.31 4.67 8.10
CA CYS A 108 -3.50 3.80 6.94
C CYS A 108 -2.15 3.59 6.23
N ARG A 109 -1.77 2.35 5.96
CA ARG A 109 -0.47 1.99 5.36
C ARG A 109 -0.66 0.94 4.29
N TYR A 110 0.18 0.95 3.25
CA TYR A 110 0.19 -0.14 2.27
C TYR A 110 0.54 -1.46 2.94
N LEU A 111 -0.09 -2.53 2.44
CA LEU A 111 0.31 -3.88 2.80
C LEU A 111 1.76 -4.13 2.34
N PRO A 112 2.54 -4.93 3.07
CA PRO A 112 3.86 -5.33 2.61
C PRO A 112 3.74 -5.99 1.25
N THR A 113 4.51 -5.52 0.27
CA THR A 113 4.68 -6.27 -0.98
C THR A 113 5.38 -7.57 -0.64
N SER A 114 4.74 -8.71 -0.91
CA SER A 114 5.41 -10.01 -0.88
C SER A 114 6.45 -10.02 -2.00
N THR A 115 7.68 -9.62 -1.68
CA THR A 115 8.83 -9.91 -2.52
C THR A 115 9.10 -11.41 -2.40
N SER A 116 8.58 -12.18 -3.36
CA SER A 116 8.96 -13.58 -3.58
C SER A 116 10.19 -13.68 -4.45
#